data_AF-A0A061QH26-F1
#
_entry.id   AF-A0A061QH26-F1
#
_cell.length_a   1.000
_cell.length_b   1.000
_cell.length_c   1.000
_cell.angle_alpha   90.00
_cell.angle_beta   90.00
_cell.angle_gamma   90.00
#
_symmetry.space_group_name_H-M   'P 1'
#
loop_
_entity.id
_entity.type
_entity.pdbx_description
1 polymer ?
#
loop_
_entity_poly.entity_id
_entity_poly.type
_entity_poly.pdbx_seq_one_letter_code
_entity_poly.pdbx_strand_id
1 'polypeptide(L)'
;GDEGFLEDENYEESDGMTIADEEETAEQRREALSSMKKMRAAEDEDFPDEVDTPEGVPARKRFERYRGLKSFRTSPWDPKEMLPRDYARVFAFENFVRARKRAEATQKSAGNPVDAHGVSVGSYVRVHLGNTSESTFGEVHNRLTQTLTERSDATRVQAFCCTLSHKEG
;
A
#
# COMPACT_ATOMS: atom_id res chain seq x y z
N GLY A 1 55.43 45.68 36.28
CA GLY A 1 54.12 45.47 35.67
C GLY A 1 53.47 44.39 36.47
N ASP A 2 52.28 44.67 36.97
CA ASP A 2 51.44 43.73 37.72
C ASP A 2 50.31 43.33 36.78
N GLU A 3 50.20 42.04 36.45
CA GLU A 3 49.17 41.46 35.60
C GLU A 3 49.02 39.99 36.02
N GLY A 4 48.21 39.73 37.05
CA GLY A 4 47.91 38.37 37.50
C GLY A 4 46.90 37.69 36.58
N PHE A 5 47.16 36.42 36.20
CA PHE A 5 46.15 35.54 35.61
C PHE A 5 45.76 34.50 36.66
N LEU A 6 44.49 34.53 37.07
CA LEU A 6 43.97 33.68 38.15
C LEU A 6 43.73 32.25 37.66
N GLU A 7 43.98 31.29 38.55
CA GLU A 7 43.40 29.96 38.46
C GLU A 7 41.89 30.08 38.76
N ASP A 8 41.06 29.34 38.03
CA ASP A 8 39.70 29.03 38.45
C ASP A 8 39.39 27.60 37.99
N GLU A 9 39.18 26.69 38.95
CA GLU A 9 38.79 25.30 38.65
C GLU A 9 37.27 25.20 38.55
N ASN A 10 36.77 24.43 37.58
CA ASN A 10 35.47 23.80 37.73
C ASN A 10 35.49 22.38 37.16
N TYR A 11 35.47 21.40 38.06
CA TYR A 11 35.30 19.99 37.72
C TYR A 11 33.82 19.65 37.55
N GLU A 12 33.54 18.77 36.59
CA GLU A 12 32.39 17.86 36.54
C GLU A 12 30.99 18.44 36.87
N GLU A 13 30.24 18.80 35.84
CA GLU A 13 28.79 18.52 35.82
C GLU A 13 28.46 17.68 34.57
N SER A 14 28.72 16.37 34.66
CA SER A 14 28.23 15.41 33.69
C SER A 14 26.74 15.17 33.97
N ASP A 15 25.86 15.78 33.18
CA ASP A 15 24.40 15.63 33.28
C ASP A 15 23.96 14.21 32.91
N GLY A 16 24.18 13.29 33.85
CA GLY A 16 23.91 11.87 33.74
C GLY A 16 22.43 11.61 33.92
N MET A 17 21.65 11.86 32.86
CA MET A 17 20.21 11.63 32.77
C MET A 17 19.79 10.36 33.52
N THR A 18 19.20 10.53 34.70
CA THR A 18 18.98 9.43 35.64
C THR A 18 17.89 8.50 35.13
N ILE A 19 18.28 7.29 34.74
CA ILE A 19 17.35 6.21 34.43
C ILE A 19 16.74 5.71 35.75
N ALA A 20 15.74 6.45 36.22
CA ALA A 20 14.81 5.96 37.21
C ALA A 20 13.87 4.96 36.50
N ASP A 21 14.12 3.67 36.69
CA ASP A 21 13.20 2.57 36.35
C ASP A 21 11.97 2.62 37.29
N GLU A 22 11.18 3.70 37.20
CA GLU A 22 9.80 3.72 37.69
C GLU A 22 8.90 3.00 36.68
N GLU A 23 7.83 2.37 37.19
CA GLU A 23 7.01 1.42 36.43
C GLU A 23 6.16 2.14 35.35
N GLU A 24 6.79 2.45 34.20
CA GLU A 24 6.18 3.21 33.10
C GLU A 24 4.84 2.60 32.70
N THR A 25 3.77 3.34 32.99
CA THR A 25 2.41 2.87 32.77
C THR A 25 2.15 2.64 31.30
N ALA A 26 1.21 1.75 31.00
CA ALA A 26 0.74 1.52 29.64
C ALA A 26 0.08 2.76 28.99
N GLU A 27 -0.08 3.87 29.73
CA GLU A 27 -0.55 5.17 29.25
C GLU A 27 0.62 6.07 28.84
N GLN A 28 1.61 6.25 29.70
CA GLN A 28 2.86 6.95 29.37
C GLN A 28 3.52 6.34 28.13
N ARG A 29 3.61 5.00 28.03
CA ARG A 29 4.17 4.33 26.84
C ARG A 29 3.37 4.60 25.56
N ARG A 30 2.04 4.69 25.65
CA ARG A 30 1.17 5.06 24.52
C ARG A 30 1.37 6.51 24.11
N GLU A 31 1.54 7.41 25.08
CA GLU A 31 1.78 8.82 24.82
C GLU A 31 3.17 9.07 24.22
N ALA A 32 4.22 8.43 24.73
CA ALA A 32 5.58 8.48 24.16
C ALA A 32 5.65 7.92 22.73
N LEU A 33 4.95 6.82 22.44
CA LEU A 33 4.81 6.30 21.07
C LEU A 33 4.00 7.25 20.17
N SER A 34 3.03 7.97 20.73
CA SER A 34 2.22 8.96 20.00
C SER A 34 3.00 10.25 19.70
N SER A 35 3.79 10.76 20.65
CA SER A 35 4.64 11.94 20.47
C SER A 35 5.78 11.65 19.49
N MET A 36 6.50 10.53 19.64
CA MET A 36 7.51 10.10 18.65
C MET A 36 6.92 9.94 17.25
N LYS A 37 5.70 9.41 17.13
CA LYS A 37 5.04 9.29 15.82
C LYS A 37 4.64 10.65 15.23
N LYS A 38 4.24 11.62 16.05
CA LYS A 38 3.95 12.99 15.61
C LYS A 38 5.21 13.73 15.16
N MET A 39 6.32 13.59 15.90
CA MET A 39 7.61 14.17 15.54
C MET A 39 8.07 13.64 14.17
N ARG A 40 8.11 12.31 14.02
CA ARG A 40 8.45 11.66 12.75
C ARG A 40 7.54 12.05 11.60
N ALA A 41 6.24 12.21 11.83
CA ALA A 41 5.31 12.65 10.79
C ALA A 41 5.51 14.12 10.35
N ALA A 42 6.19 14.96 11.15
CA ALA A 42 6.63 16.29 10.75
C ALA A 42 8.01 16.25 10.08
N GLU A 43 8.93 15.43 10.58
CA GLU A 43 10.23 15.14 9.93
C GLU A 43 10.01 14.56 8.51
N ASP A 44 9.04 13.66 8.34
CA ASP A 44 8.57 13.10 7.05
C ASP A 44 7.89 14.16 6.14
N GLU A 45 7.45 15.32 6.67
CA GLU A 45 6.84 16.41 5.89
C GLU A 45 7.90 17.41 5.39
N ASP A 46 8.90 17.73 6.23
CA ASP A 46 10.04 18.58 5.84
C ASP A 46 11.06 17.82 4.95
N PHE A 47 11.31 16.53 5.20
CA PHE A 47 12.36 15.72 4.56
C PHE A 47 11.85 14.36 4.03
N PRO A 48 10.91 14.34 3.06
CA PRO A 48 10.10 13.16 2.70
C PRO A 48 10.83 11.98 2.03
N ASP A 49 12.11 12.12 1.64
CA ASP A 49 12.92 11.02 1.10
C ASP A 49 14.35 10.92 1.67
N GLU A 50 14.68 11.69 2.72
CA GLU A 50 15.97 11.55 3.42
C GLU A 50 15.96 10.34 4.37
N VAL A 51 17.05 9.55 4.34
CA VAL A 51 17.20 8.35 5.17
C VAL A 51 18.65 8.15 5.60
N ASP A 52 18.87 8.03 6.91
CA ASP A 52 20.21 7.82 7.47
C ASP A 52 20.90 6.55 6.96
N THR A 53 22.21 6.67 6.70
CA THR A 53 23.08 5.52 6.50
C THR A 53 23.31 4.77 7.82
N PRO A 54 22.86 3.50 7.95
CA PRO A 54 22.97 2.76 9.20
C PRO A 54 24.43 2.40 9.52
N GLU A 55 24.80 2.58 10.79
CA GLU A 55 26.12 2.22 11.29
C GLU A 55 26.42 0.72 11.10
N GLY A 56 27.71 0.38 10.98
CA GLY A 56 28.19 -0.99 10.78
C GLY A 56 27.91 -1.61 9.40
N VAL A 57 27.03 -1.03 8.57
CA VAL A 57 26.73 -1.53 7.21
C VAL A 57 27.16 -0.53 6.15
N PRO A 58 28.18 -0.82 5.32
CA PRO A 58 28.59 0.08 4.23
C PRO A 58 27.41 0.43 3.31
N ALA A 59 27.23 1.73 3.00
CA ALA A 59 26.10 2.24 2.23
C ALA A 59 25.86 1.46 0.91
N ARG A 60 26.94 1.05 0.22
CA ARG A 60 26.88 0.22 -1.01
C ARG A 60 26.13 -1.11 -0.82
N LYS A 61 26.18 -1.73 0.37
CA LYS A 61 25.39 -2.92 0.72
C LYS A 61 23.96 -2.57 1.10
N ARG A 62 23.75 -1.51 1.88
CA ARG A 62 22.42 -1.05 2.32
C ARG A 62 21.52 -0.70 1.12
N PHE A 63 22.09 -0.04 0.11
CA PHE A 63 21.37 0.47 -1.06
C PHE A 63 21.65 -0.34 -2.35
N GLU A 64 22.12 -1.60 -2.24
CA GLU A 64 22.51 -2.44 -3.39
C GLU A 64 21.41 -2.64 -4.45
N ARG A 65 20.13 -2.51 -4.07
CA ARG A 65 18.96 -2.64 -4.97
C ARG A 65 18.47 -1.32 -5.57
N TYR A 66 19.08 -0.19 -5.21
CA TYR A 66 18.68 1.14 -5.67
C TYR A 66 19.51 1.53 -6.89
N ARG A 67 18.85 2.03 -7.95
CA ARG A 67 19.50 2.42 -9.21
C ARG A 67 19.30 3.93 -9.44
N GLY A 68 20.39 4.69 -9.44
CA GLY A 68 20.37 6.15 -9.60
C GLY A 68 19.92 6.58 -11.01
N LEU A 69 19.00 7.54 -11.09
CA LEU A 69 18.42 8.04 -12.34
C LEU A 69 18.82 9.49 -12.58
N LYS A 70 19.11 9.86 -13.84
CA LYS A 70 19.38 11.26 -14.22
C LYS A 70 18.11 12.13 -14.21
N SER A 71 16.94 11.51 -14.38
CA SER A 71 15.63 12.12 -14.24
C SER A 71 14.55 11.04 -14.17
N PHE A 72 13.65 11.13 -13.19
CA PHE A 72 12.48 10.25 -13.06
C PHE A 72 11.52 10.30 -14.26
N ARG A 73 11.57 11.35 -15.09
CA ARG A 73 10.64 11.55 -16.23
C ARG A 73 11.16 11.00 -17.56
N THR A 74 12.46 10.88 -17.74
CA THR A 74 13.09 10.59 -19.05
C THR A 74 14.16 9.50 -19.01
N SER A 75 14.61 9.06 -17.83
CA SER A 75 15.50 7.89 -17.75
C SER A 75 14.70 6.62 -18.05
N PRO A 76 15.22 5.67 -18.84
CA PRO A 76 14.54 4.40 -19.08
C PRO A 76 14.50 3.55 -17.80
N TRP A 77 13.46 2.72 -17.71
CA TRP A 77 13.28 1.69 -16.69
C TRP A 77 12.62 0.48 -17.37
N ASP A 78 13.00 -0.74 -17.03
CA ASP A 78 12.30 -1.94 -17.50
C ASP A 78 11.20 -2.33 -16.49
N PRO A 79 9.90 -2.28 -16.84
CA PRO A 79 8.82 -2.73 -15.96
C PRO A 79 8.87 -4.21 -15.57
N LYS A 80 9.77 -5.00 -16.20
CA LYS A 80 9.95 -6.44 -15.93
C LYS A 80 11.20 -6.77 -15.10
N GLU A 81 12.02 -5.77 -14.76
CA GLU A 81 13.17 -5.91 -13.87
C GLU A 81 12.74 -6.23 -12.44
N MET A 82 13.44 -7.17 -11.77
CA MET A 82 13.26 -7.54 -10.35
C MET A 82 11.82 -7.92 -9.92
N LEU A 83 10.96 -8.37 -10.83
CA LEU A 83 9.59 -8.80 -10.49
C LEU A 83 9.57 -10.00 -9.52
N PRO A 84 8.75 -9.97 -8.45
CA PRO A 84 8.54 -11.14 -7.59
C PRO A 84 7.98 -12.34 -8.38
N ARG A 85 8.40 -13.56 -8.03
CA ARG A 85 7.96 -14.81 -8.70
C ARG A 85 6.44 -14.93 -8.82
N ASP A 86 5.71 -14.45 -7.82
CA ASP A 86 4.25 -14.50 -7.76
C ASP A 86 3.57 -13.58 -8.79
N TYR A 87 4.28 -12.55 -9.29
CA TYR A 87 3.80 -11.69 -10.39
C TYR A 87 3.60 -12.48 -11.69
N ALA A 88 4.35 -13.58 -11.90
CA ALA A 88 4.16 -14.45 -13.06
C ALA A 88 2.82 -15.22 -13.06
N ARG A 89 2.07 -15.22 -11.94
CA ARG A 89 0.71 -15.77 -11.84
C ARG A 89 -0.39 -14.73 -12.13
N VAL A 90 -0.03 -13.46 -12.27
CA VAL A 90 -0.95 -12.33 -12.38
C VAL A 90 -1.38 -12.14 -13.84
N PHE A 91 -2.67 -11.95 -14.09
CA PHE A 91 -3.21 -11.74 -15.43
C PHE A 91 -2.88 -10.33 -15.94
N ALA A 92 -2.01 -10.24 -16.94
CA ALA A 92 -1.64 -9.00 -17.62
C ALA A 92 -2.43 -8.82 -18.93
N PHE A 93 -3.00 -7.64 -19.12
CA PHE A 93 -3.65 -7.27 -20.38
C PHE A 93 -2.64 -6.67 -21.36
N GLU A 94 -2.57 -7.18 -22.60
CA GLU A 94 -1.84 -6.54 -23.70
C GLU A 94 -2.38 -5.12 -23.98
N ASN A 95 -3.71 -4.97 -23.99
CA ASN A 95 -4.38 -3.68 -24.10
C ASN A 95 -5.70 -3.68 -23.32
N PHE A 96 -5.68 -3.11 -22.12
CA PHE A 96 -6.86 -3.05 -21.24
C PHE A 96 -8.05 -2.34 -21.89
N VAL A 97 -7.83 -1.25 -22.63
CA VAL A 97 -8.91 -0.48 -23.27
C VAL A 97 -9.64 -1.30 -24.34
N ARG A 98 -8.90 -2.09 -25.14
CA ARG A 98 -9.48 -3.04 -26.11
C ARG A 98 -10.22 -4.17 -25.41
N ALA A 99 -9.63 -4.78 -24.38
CA ALA A 99 -10.26 -5.86 -23.62
C ALA A 99 -11.56 -5.42 -22.94
N ARG A 100 -11.57 -4.23 -22.30
CA ARG A 100 -12.75 -3.66 -21.66
C ARG A 100 -13.86 -3.40 -22.68
N LYS A 101 -13.55 -2.77 -23.83
CA LYS A 101 -14.52 -2.55 -24.92
C LYS A 101 -15.10 -3.86 -25.48
N ARG A 102 -14.30 -4.93 -25.56
CA ARG A 102 -14.79 -6.26 -25.96
C ARG A 102 -15.77 -6.83 -24.94
N ALA A 103 -15.42 -6.84 -23.65
CA ALA A 103 -16.31 -7.31 -22.58
C ALA A 103 -17.63 -6.49 -22.53
N GLU A 104 -17.54 -5.16 -22.62
CA GLU A 104 -18.70 -4.26 -22.72
C GLU A 104 -19.59 -4.59 -23.93
N ALA A 105 -19.03 -5.05 -25.05
CA ALA A 105 -19.78 -5.44 -26.24
C ALA A 105 -20.48 -6.81 -26.05
N THR A 106 -19.75 -7.82 -25.55
CA THR A 106 -20.33 -9.14 -25.21
C THR A 106 -21.50 -9.00 -24.23
N GLN A 107 -21.36 -8.14 -23.21
CA GLN A 107 -22.45 -7.87 -22.25
C GLN A 107 -23.67 -7.18 -22.87
N LYS A 108 -23.51 -6.45 -23.98
CA LYS A 108 -24.61 -5.75 -24.67
C LYS A 108 -25.31 -6.63 -25.72
N SER A 109 -24.66 -7.68 -26.22
CA SER A 109 -25.30 -8.66 -27.10
C SER A 109 -25.99 -9.79 -26.34
N ALA A 110 -25.48 -10.15 -25.15
CA ALA A 110 -26.12 -11.11 -24.25
C ALA A 110 -27.56 -10.69 -23.89
N GLY A 111 -28.55 -11.44 -24.39
CA GLY A 111 -29.99 -11.15 -24.24
C GLY A 111 -30.69 -10.73 -25.53
N ASN A 112 -29.93 -10.48 -26.61
CA ASN A 112 -30.44 -10.42 -27.98
C ASN A 112 -30.88 -11.83 -28.41
N PRO A 113 -32.07 -12.07 -29.01
CA PRO A 113 -32.59 -13.43 -29.30
C PRO A 113 -31.80 -14.26 -30.32
N VAL A 114 -30.69 -13.74 -30.85
CA VAL A 114 -29.72 -14.46 -31.70
C VAL A 114 -28.60 -15.10 -30.86
N ASP A 115 -28.32 -14.58 -29.67
CA ASP A 115 -27.19 -14.96 -28.82
C ASP A 115 -27.63 -16.04 -27.81
N ALA A 116 -27.33 -17.31 -28.12
CA ALA A 116 -27.82 -18.51 -27.40
C ALA A 116 -27.41 -18.67 -25.92
N HIS A 117 -26.76 -17.67 -25.31
CA HIS A 117 -26.17 -17.73 -23.96
C HIS A 117 -26.54 -16.54 -23.06
N GLY A 118 -27.55 -15.73 -23.43
CA GLY A 118 -28.07 -14.64 -22.61
C GLY A 118 -29.51 -14.86 -22.14
N VAL A 119 -29.90 -14.16 -21.07
CA VAL A 119 -31.29 -14.03 -20.62
C VAL A 119 -31.65 -12.55 -20.60
N SER A 120 -32.85 -12.20 -21.08
CA SER A 120 -33.32 -10.81 -21.13
C SER A 120 -33.72 -10.27 -19.75
N VAL A 121 -33.47 -8.98 -19.54
CA VAL A 121 -33.81 -8.26 -18.29
C VAL A 121 -35.31 -8.37 -18.01
N GLY A 122 -35.68 -8.68 -16.77
CA GLY A 122 -37.07 -8.86 -16.34
C GLY A 122 -37.60 -10.30 -16.44
N SER A 123 -36.83 -11.24 -17.01
CA SER A 123 -37.19 -12.66 -17.03
C SER A 123 -37.06 -13.31 -15.66
N TYR A 124 -38.05 -14.12 -15.26
CA TYR A 124 -37.93 -15.00 -14.09
C TYR A 124 -37.02 -16.19 -14.40
N VAL A 125 -36.04 -16.47 -13.53
CA VAL A 125 -35.04 -17.51 -13.74
C VAL A 125 -34.86 -18.39 -12.50
N ARG A 126 -34.44 -19.64 -12.72
CA ARG A 126 -33.93 -20.53 -11.68
C ARG A 126 -32.44 -20.77 -11.91
N VAL A 127 -31.61 -20.27 -11.01
CA VAL A 127 -30.15 -20.46 -11.07
C VAL A 127 -29.77 -21.73 -10.31
N HIS A 128 -29.02 -22.62 -10.96
CA HIS A 128 -28.42 -23.79 -10.33
C HIS A 128 -26.92 -23.55 -10.17
N LEU A 129 -26.44 -23.49 -8.93
CA LEU A 129 -25.03 -23.31 -8.61
C LEU A 129 -24.33 -24.68 -8.49
N GLY A 130 -23.12 -24.77 -9.03
CA GLY A 130 -22.24 -25.94 -8.86
C GLY A 130 -21.21 -25.71 -7.76
N ASN A 131 -20.78 -26.80 -7.11
CA ASN A 131 -19.66 -26.83 -6.16
C ASN A 131 -19.76 -25.86 -4.95
N THR A 132 -20.98 -25.62 -4.45
CA THR A 132 -21.24 -24.84 -3.21
C THR A 132 -21.28 -25.75 -1.99
N SER A 133 -20.59 -25.40 -0.91
CA SER A 133 -20.77 -26.07 0.38
C SER A 133 -22.08 -25.62 1.07
N GLU A 134 -22.66 -26.49 1.89
CA GLU A 134 -23.87 -26.16 2.67
C GLU A 134 -23.67 -24.92 3.56
N SER A 135 -22.50 -24.78 4.17
CA SER A 135 -22.11 -23.61 4.97
C SER A 135 -22.05 -22.29 4.18
N THR A 136 -21.66 -22.32 2.90
CA THR A 136 -21.53 -21.10 2.08
C THR A 136 -22.83 -20.75 1.35
N PHE A 137 -23.73 -21.71 1.15
CA PHE A 137 -24.98 -21.50 0.41
C PHE A 137 -25.85 -20.38 1.01
N GLY A 138 -25.98 -20.32 2.34
CA GLY A 138 -26.76 -19.28 3.04
C GLY A 138 -26.22 -17.86 2.85
N GLU A 139 -24.90 -17.68 2.76
CA GLU A 139 -24.29 -16.38 2.46
C GLU A 139 -24.48 -15.98 0.99
N VAL A 140 -24.32 -16.94 0.07
CA VAL A 140 -24.42 -16.70 -1.37
C VAL A 140 -25.85 -16.36 -1.77
N HIS A 141 -26.85 -17.08 -1.22
CA HIS A 141 -28.28 -16.87 -1.51
C HIS A 141 -28.70 -15.41 -1.41
N ASN A 142 -28.24 -14.70 -0.37
CA ASN A 142 -28.60 -13.31 -0.10
C ASN A 142 -27.71 -12.28 -0.80
N ARG A 143 -26.72 -12.71 -1.61
CA ARG A 143 -25.71 -11.85 -2.27
C ARG A 143 -25.69 -11.94 -3.81
N LEU A 144 -26.46 -12.86 -4.41
CA LEU A 144 -26.58 -13.03 -5.87
C LEU A 144 -27.17 -11.79 -6.56
N THR A 145 -26.31 -10.82 -6.88
CA THR A 145 -26.70 -9.47 -7.36
C THR A 145 -25.92 -9.00 -8.59
N GLN A 146 -24.84 -9.68 -8.97
CA GLN A 146 -23.93 -9.25 -10.03
C GLN A 146 -23.47 -10.44 -10.89
N THR A 147 -23.30 -10.21 -12.19
CA THR A 147 -22.71 -11.16 -13.13
C THR A 147 -21.22 -10.88 -13.33
N LEU A 148 -20.40 -11.92 -13.36
CA LEU A 148 -18.98 -11.84 -13.66
C LEU A 148 -18.74 -11.73 -15.17
N THR A 149 -17.82 -10.86 -15.58
CA THR A 149 -17.39 -10.71 -16.98
C THR A 149 -16.20 -11.61 -17.31
N GLU A 150 -15.88 -11.76 -18.60
CA GLU A 150 -14.70 -12.53 -19.07
C GLU A 150 -13.43 -12.15 -18.27
N ARG A 151 -12.78 -13.15 -17.66
CA ARG A 151 -11.55 -13.00 -16.84
C ARG A 151 -11.68 -12.09 -15.60
N SER A 152 -12.89 -11.75 -15.16
CA SER A 152 -13.09 -10.94 -13.95
C SER A 152 -12.74 -11.65 -12.64
N ASP A 153 -12.65 -12.98 -12.68
CA ASP A 153 -12.10 -13.89 -11.67
C ASP A 153 -10.56 -13.86 -11.56
N ALA A 154 -9.86 -13.53 -12.65
CA ALA A 154 -8.41 -13.68 -12.73
C ALA A 154 -7.65 -12.61 -11.93
N THR A 155 -6.79 -13.04 -10.99
CA THR A 155 -5.96 -12.17 -10.14
C THR A 155 -5.16 -11.16 -10.97
N ARG A 156 -5.33 -9.86 -10.69
CA ARG A 156 -4.63 -8.75 -11.37
C ARG A 156 -4.22 -7.68 -10.36
N VAL A 157 -3.15 -6.94 -10.66
CA VAL A 157 -2.89 -5.67 -9.96
C VAL A 157 -3.97 -4.67 -10.35
N GLN A 158 -4.57 -4.00 -9.37
CA GLN A 158 -5.55 -2.93 -9.56
C GLN A 158 -4.99 -1.63 -8.97
N ALA A 159 -5.18 -0.52 -9.67
CA ALA A 159 -4.82 0.81 -9.19
C ALA A 159 -6.11 1.61 -8.96
N PHE A 160 -6.23 2.20 -7.76
CA PHE A 160 -7.34 3.05 -7.37
C PHE A 160 -6.81 4.45 -7.04
N CYS A 161 -7.54 5.48 -7.47
CA CYS A 161 -7.33 6.83 -6.97
C CYS A 161 -8.18 6.99 -5.71
N CYS A 162 -7.54 7.24 -4.57
CA CYS A 162 -8.20 7.44 -3.28
C CYS A 162 -8.00 8.90 -2.86
N THR A 163 -9.08 9.58 -2.52
CA THR A 163 -9.06 10.95 -1.97
C THR A 163 -9.55 10.95 -0.53
N LEU A 164 -8.98 11.81 0.31
CA LEU A 164 -9.47 12.02 1.66
C LEU A 164 -10.75 12.85 1.62
N SER A 165 -11.84 12.33 2.16
CA SER A 165 -13.06 13.11 2.40
C SER A 165 -12.99 13.70 3.79
N HIS A 166 -12.79 15.02 3.88
CA HIS A 166 -13.09 15.74 5.11
C HIS A 166 -14.60 15.66 5.37
N LYS A 167 -14.96 15.17 6.55
CA LYS A 167 -16.26 15.46 7.14
C LYS A 167 -16.14 16.79 7.84
N GLU A 168 -16.72 17.83 7.25
CA GLU A 168 -17.20 18.98 8.01
C GLU A 168 -18.31 18.48 8.96
N GLY A 169 -18.41 19.09 10.15
CA GLY A 169 -19.32 18.68 11.22
C GLY A 169 -19.88 19.87 11.98
#